data_AF-A0A377H5H1-F1
#
_entry.id   AF-A0A377H5H1-F1
#
_cell.length_a   1.000
_cell.length_b   1.000
_cell.length_c   1.000
_cell.angle_alpha   90.00
_cell.angle_beta   90.00
_cell.angle_gamma   90.00
#
_symmetry.space_group_name_H-M   'P 1'
#
loop_
_entity.id
_entity.type
_entity.pdbx_description
1 polymer ?
#
loop_
_entity_poly.entity_id
_entity_poly.type
_entity_poly.pdbx_seq_one_letter_code
_entity_poly.pdbx_strand_id
1 'polypeptide(L)'
;MKIIKECQIAGQEYHISDLMVVLELNNTGRGYVVIAADEGDFVGKPVTIKVGTYDYFYQYLQGFVEQEQDEQPGYKKLLIKENAAKLERALNCSIRHATLNDVCAFVTQQTGIAVKTPAQSYATTPIPNFTHSGSGYQLINKLGDLFHIPKYIWQQSPDGSVYVGSHNDSRWASRAVTVDSADMLASGSNTITLPIYAAIRPGAIINNQVISKTELVGDELVLYWRESDSNGKPERKSPGRNMIEKEFPELAGGYHLPRLARIVGVADASAGGDISDPFRPKYAVEVQLLDENGNDEKVGVYSAVPLPVTSTGSQGGDFAFPEVGTIVELGFAYGRQDKPFVRTMLAQDKTVPAVAIGEQLKQQRPEVYERTDAAGNKTRETDQTITDKSLNRVIKTDTETKQIGTSTSEIDADKTVDVGGNFTTSVVGNITEVTASNKMVGVGGTLDQKIKGLAQMISDEKIRHVAPKSYAGSEGQNIYRILEEALQIIADVAATAASHTHGGSAPAQSSAFASQSSRAAAEKAKLTPIIE
;
A
#
# COMPACT_ATOMS: atom_id res chain seq x y z
N MET A 1 17.82 -28.81 -61.83
CA MET A 1 16.51 -28.15 -61.90
C MET A 1 16.75 -26.65 -62.00
N LYS A 2 16.12 -25.91 -62.92
CA LYS A 2 16.38 -24.46 -63.05
C LYS A 2 15.64 -23.73 -61.92
N ILE A 3 16.39 -22.97 -61.13
CA ILE A 3 15.86 -22.15 -60.04
C ILE A 3 15.28 -20.86 -60.61
N ILE A 4 14.09 -20.48 -60.15
CA ILE A 4 13.40 -19.25 -60.53
C ILE A 4 13.33 -18.36 -59.29
N LYS A 5 13.68 -17.08 -59.47
CA LYS A 5 13.63 -16.04 -58.45
C LYS A 5 12.99 -14.80 -59.06
N GLU A 6 11.98 -14.26 -58.40
CA GLU A 6 11.23 -13.09 -58.84
C GLU A 6 11.19 -12.06 -57.71
N CYS A 7 11.51 -10.80 -58.04
CA CYS A 7 11.34 -9.67 -57.15
C CYS A 7 10.22 -8.80 -57.70
N GLN A 8 9.18 -8.57 -56.89
CA GLN A 8 8.15 -7.59 -57.20
C GLN A 8 8.27 -6.41 -56.23
N ILE A 9 8.34 -5.18 -56.73
CA ILE A 9 8.33 -3.96 -55.92
C ILE A 9 7.17 -3.08 -56.36
N ALA A 10 6.29 -2.71 -55.42
CA ALA A 10 5.05 -1.98 -55.71
C ALA A 10 4.21 -2.60 -56.86
N GLY A 11 4.27 -3.93 -57.01
CA GLY A 11 3.55 -4.68 -58.05
C GLY A 11 4.25 -4.78 -59.41
N GLN A 12 5.43 -4.17 -59.58
CA GLN A 12 6.25 -4.29 -60.79
C GLN A 12 7.36 -5.32 -60.61
N GLU A 13 7.59 -6.15 -61.62
CA GLU A 13 8.60 -7.22 -61.61
C GLU A 13 9.98 -6.69 -62.02
N TYR A 14 11.01 -7.09 -61.28
CA TYR A 14 12.40 -6.74 -61.53
C TYR A 14 13.29 -7.99 -61.59
N HIS A 15 14.27 -7.96 -62.49
CA HIS A 15 15.26 -9.04 -62.59
C HIS A 15 16.24 -9.00 -61.42
N ILE A 16 16.38 -10.13 -60.72
CA ILE A 16 17.30 -10.31 -59.59
C ILE A 16 18.67 -10.75 -60.10
N SER A 17 19.72 -9.97 -59.83
CA SER A 17 21.12 -10.38 -60.08
C SER A 17 21.78 -11.01 -58.88
N ASP A 18 21.46 -10.57 -57.66
CA ASP A 18 21.94 -11.16 -56.40
C ASP A 18 20.86 -11.08 -55.31
N LEU A 19 20.87 -12.04 -54.38
CA LEU A 19 19.85 -12.17 -53.34
C LEU A 19 20.45 -12.84 -52.09
N MET A 20 20.27 -12.18 -50.96
CA MET A 20 20.48 -12.76 -49.64
C MET A 20 19.28 -12.48 -48.75
N VAL A 21 18.61 -13.51 -48.23
CA VAL A 21 17.47 -13.34 -47.31
C VAL A 21 17.62 -14.26 -46.11
N VAL A 22 17.57 -13.66 -44.93
CA VAL A 22 17.60 -14.35 -43.65
C VAL A 22 16.22 -14.28 -43.02
N LEU A 23 15.64 -15.42 -42.67
CA LEU A 23 14.42 -15.51 -41.88
C LEU A 23 14.73 -16.21 -40.55
N GLU A 24 14.10 -15.77 -39.47
CA GLU A 24 14.36 -16.29 -38.12
C GLU A 24 13.04 -16.47 -37.36
N LEU A 25 12.92 -17.52 -36.55
CA LEU A 25 11.84 -17.63 -35.57
C LEU A 25 12.03 -16.53 -34.51
N ASN A 26 10.91 -15.95 -34.07
CA ASN A 26 10.87 -14.93 -33.04
C ASN A 26 11.68 -13.67 -33.36
N ASN A 27 11.89 -13.40 -34.64
CA ASN A 27 12.61 -12.24 -35.12
C ASN A 27 12.10 -11.88 -36.52
N THR A 28 12.51 -10.71 -37.03
CA THR A 28 12.10 -10.26 -38.35
C THR A 28 13.09 -10.70 -39.43
N GLY A 29 12.54 -11.21 -40.53
CA GLY A 29 13.31 -11.52 -41.71
C GLY A 29 13.92 -10.26 -42.36
N ARG A 30 15.16 -10.37 -42.81
CA ARG A 30 15.94 -9.27 -43.35
C ARG A 30 16.88 -9.77 -44.44
N GLY A 31 17.31 -8.88 -45.32
CA GLY A 31 18.21 -9.26 -46.39
C GLY A 31 18.50 -8.13 -47.34
N TYR A 32 19.07 -8.48 -48.49
CA TYR A 32 19.21 -7.58 -49.61
C TYR A 32 18.84 -8.29 -50.91
N VAL A 33 18.40 -7.50 -51.89
CA VAL A 33 18.20 -7.92 -53.27
C VAL A 33 18.86 -6.90 -54.19
N VAL A 34 19.56 -7.38 -55.21
CA VAL A 34 20.12 -6.53 -56.28
C VAL A 34 19.25 -6.69 -57.50
N ILE A 35 18.69 -5.57 -57.99
CA ILE A 35 17.78 -5.53 -59.13
C ILE A 35 18.36 -4.73 -60.28
N ALA A 36 18.00 -5.10 -61.51
CA ALA A 36 18.29 -4.29 -62.69
C ALA A 36 17.35 -3.08 -62.74
N ALA A 37 17.86 -1.88 -62.43
CA ALA A 37 17.15 -0.62 -62.45
C ALA A 37 18.14 0.55 -62.60
N ASP A 38 17.88 1.45 -63.55
CA ASP A 38 18.71 2.65 -63.79
C ASP A 38 18.39 3.77 -62.80
N GLU A 39 17.10 4.02 -62.53
CA GLU A 39 16.61 5.04 -61.62
C GLU A 39 15.34 4.55 -60.90
N GLY A 40 15.06 5.07 -59.71
CA GLY A 40 13.82 4.79 -58.98
C GLY A 40 13.92 5.14 -57.50
N ASP A 41 12.78 5.51 -56.93
CA ASP A 41 12.57 5.70 -55.49
C ASP A 41 11.93 4.43 -54.93
N PHE A 42 12.70 3.56 -54.28
CA PHE A 42 12.21 2.26 -53.80
C PHE A 42 11.91 2.23 -52.31
N VAL A 43 12.50 3.14 -51.53
CA VAL A 43 12.39 3.15 -50.07
C VAL A 43 10.94 3.23 -49.61
N GLY A 44 10.56 2.35 -48.68
CA GLY A 44 9.21 2.24 -48.13
C GLY A 44 8.20 1.50 -49.02
N LYS A 45 8.54 1.18 -50.28
CA LYS A 45 7.65 0.43 -51.17
C LYS A 45 7.57 -1.04 -50.75
N PRO A 46 6.39 -1.69 -50.92
CA PRO A 46 6.24 -3.10 -50.62
C PRO A 46 7.07 -3.95 -51.59
N VAL A 47 7.78 -4.95 -51.05
CA VAL A 47 8.58 -5.90 -51.81
C VAL A 47 8.12 -7.33 -51.54
N THR A 48 8.04 -8.12 -52.60
CA THR A 48 7.76 -9.55 -52.53
C THR A 48 8.87 -10.30 -53.24
N ILE A 49 9.48 -11.26 -52.55
CA ILE A 49 10.46 -12.18 -53.13
C ILE A 49 9.79 -13.54 -53.25
N LYS A 50 9.72 -14.07 -54.46
CA LYS A 50 9.27 -15.44 -54.72
C LYS A 50 10.43 -16.26 -55.23
N VAL A 51 10.53 -17.48 -54.73
CA VAL A 51 11.60 -18.40 -55.10
C VAL A 51 11.05 -19.81 -55.29
N GLY A 52 11.75 -20.62 -56.08
CA GLY A 52 11.41 -22.02 -56.25
C GLY A 52 11.80 -22.57 -57.62
N THR A 53 11.01 -23.54 -58.07
CA THR A 53 11.21 -24.28 -59.32
C THR A 53 9.94 -24.18 -60.16
N TYR A 54 9.98 -24.64 -61.41
CA TYR A 54 8.86 -24.49 -62.34
C TYR A 54 7.54 -25.10 -61.80
N ASP A 55 7.64 -26.22 -61.08
CA ASP A 55 6.49 -26.91 -60.49
C ASP A 55 6.09 -26.36 -59.11
N TYR A 56 6.99 -25.66 -58.45
CA TYR A 56 6.85 -25.25 -57.05
C TYR A 56 7.46 -23.86 -56.81
N PHE A 57 6.63 -22.83 -56.94
CA PHE A 57 7.03 -21.43 -56.82
C PHE A 57 6.31 -20.76 -55.63
N TYR A 58 7.07 -20.31 -54.61
CA TYR A 58 6.50 -19.84 -53.35
C TYR A 58 6.97 -18.42 -53.00
N GLN A 59 6.09 -17.69 -52.32
CA GLN A 59 6.42 -16.41 -51.70
C GLN A 59 7.31 -16.64 -50.47
N TYR A 60 8.57 -16.24 -50.59
CA TYR A 60 9.61 -16.45 -49.58
C TYR A 60 9.85 -15.21 -48.71
N LEU A 61 9.59 -14.01 -49.20
CA LEU A 61 9.58 -12.82 -48.36
C LEU A 61 8.47 -11.88 -48.80
N GLN A 62 7.77 -11.31 -47.82
CA GLN A 62 6.87 -10.20 -48.04
C GLN A 62 7.21 -9.09 -47.06
N GLY A 63 7.45 -7.90 -47.56
CA GLY A 63 8.03 -6.85 -46.75
C GLY A 63 8.02 -5.49 -47.43
N PHE A 64 8.99 -4.67 -47.06
CA PHE A 64 9.25 -3.38 -47.70
C PHE A 64 10.75 -3.15 -47.87
N VAL A 65 11.09 -2.22 -48.77
CA VAL A 65 12.46 -1.74 -48.95
C VAL A 65 12.78 -0.75 -47.83
N GLU A 66 13.77 -1.04 -47.01
CA GLU A 66 14.20 -0.17 -45.91
C GLU A 66 15.20 0.89 -46.38
N GLN A 67 16.13 0.49 -47.24
CA GLN A 67 17.17 1.37 -47.75
C GLN A 67 17.55 0.94 -49.17
N GLU A 68 17.98 1.90 -49.98
CA GLU A 68 18.53 1.66 -51.31
C GLU A 68 19.97 2.18 -51.40
N GLN A 69 20.77 1.52 -52.23
CA GLN A 69 22.16 1.86 -52.54
C GLN A 69 22.42 1.59 -54.02
N ASP A 70 23.20 2.45 -54.66
CA ASP A 70 23.69 2.19 -56.01
C ASP A 70 24.80 1.13 -55.97
N GLU A 71 24.81 0.23 -56.95
CA GLU A 71 25.80 -0.85 -57.05
C GLU A 71 26.65 -0.66 -58.31
N GLN A 72 26.38 -1.41 -59.38
CA GLN A 72 26.99 -1.24 -60.70
C GLN A 72 26.04 -0.49 -61.65
N PRO A 73 26.51 0.16 -62.73
CA PRO A 73 25.63 0.84 -63.67
C PRO A 73 24.47 -0.06 -64.15
N GLY A 74 23.24 0.43 -63.98
CA GLY A 74 22.00 -0.31 -64.29
C GLY A 74 21.52 -1.26 -63.19
N TYR A 75 22.14 -1.27 -62.00
CA TYR A 75 21.73 -2.08 -60.86
C TYR A 75 21.64 -1.29 -59.56
N LYS A 76 20.63 -1.62 -58.74
CA LYS A 76 20.45 -1.08 -57.39
C LYS A 76 20.38 -2.21 -56.37
N LYS A 77 21.04 -2.02 -55.23
CA LYS A 77 20.98 -2.90 -54.07
C LYS A 77 19.99 -2.36 -53.06
N LEU A 78 18.98 -3.16 -52.76
CA LEU A 78 17.90 -2.81 -51.86
C LEU A 78 18.02 -3.64 -50.59
N LEU A 79 18.14 -2.97 -49.44
CA LEU A 79 17.98 -3.63 -48.14
C LEU A 79 16.49 -3.80 -47.88
N ILE A 80 16.09 -5.03 -47.59
CA ILE A 80 14.69 -5.43 -47.46
C ILE A 80 14.45 -6.05 -46.09
N LYS A 81 13.29 -5.75 -45.52
CA LYS A 81 12.82 -6.35 -44.26
C LYS A 81 11.40 -6.84 -44.41
N GLU A 82 11.06 -7.91 -43.68
CA GLU A 82 9.68 -8.38 -43.55
C GLU A 82 8.78 -7.31 -42.91
N ASN A 83 7.47 -7.35 -43.17
CA ASN A 83 6.49 -6.42 -42.57
C ASN A 83 6.57 -6.39 -41.04
N ALA A 84 6.93 -7.51 -40.41
CA ALA A 84 7.21 -7.64 -38.99
C ALA A 84 8.22 -6.60 -38.46
N ALA A 85 9.06 -5.99 -39.31
CA ALA A 85 9.93 -4.86 -38.95
C ALA A 85 9.18 -3.66 -38.36
N LYS A 86 7.87 -3.50 -38.63
CA LYS A 86 7.08 -2.46 -37.98
C LYS A 86 7.00 -2.63 -36.46
N LEU A 87 7.31 -3.83 -35.93
CA LEU A 87 7.45 -4.10 -34.50
C LEU A 87 8.72 -3.49 -33.88
N GLU A 88 9.65 -2.93 -34.67
CA GLU A 88 10.76 -2.13 -34.16
C GLU A 88 10.28 -0.87 -33.44
N ARG A 89 9.12 -0.34 -33.86
CA ARG A 89 8.52 0.86 -33.29
C ARG A 89 7.99 0.59 -31.89
N ALA A 90 7.93 1.66 -31.08
CA ALA A 90 7.37 1.60 -29.74
C ALA A 90 5.87 1.26 -29.79
N LEU A 91 5.45 0.25 -29.04
CA LEU A 91 4.07 -0.20 -28.93
C LEU A 91 3.62 -0.18 -27.47
N ASN A 92 3.43 1.01 -26.90
CA ASN A 92 3.07 1.14 -25.49
C ASN A 92 1.59 0.81 -25.26
N CYS A 93 1.27 -0.03 -24.27
CA CYS A 93 -0.10 -0.33 -23.90
C CYS A 93 -0.27 -0.67 -22.42
N SER A 94 -1.50 -0.53 -21.93
CA SER A 94 -1.93 -0.99 -20.61
C SER A 94 -3.37 -1.51 -20.71
N ILE A 95 -3.55 -2.81 -20.55
CA ILE A 95 -4.82 -3.52 -20.74
C ILE A 95 -5.07 -4.36 -19.49
N ARG A 96 -6.18 -4.10 -18.78
CA ARG A 96 -6.61 -4.93 -17.65
C ARG A 96 -7.31 -6.19 -18.17
N HIS A 97 -7.18 -7.29 -17.45
CA HIS A 97 -7.84 -8.56 -17.80
C HIS A 97 -7.54 -9.01 -19.24
N ALA A 98 -6.34 -8.72 -19.74
CA ALA A 98 -5.97 -8.92 -21.14
C ALA A 98 -5.91 -10.40 -21.48
N THR A 99 -6.47 -10.78 -22.63
CA THR A 99 -6.20 -12.08 -23.28
C THR A 99 -5.10 -11.92 -24.33
N LEU A 100 -4.52 -13.03 -24.80
CA LEU A 100 -3.55 -13.00 -25.91
C LEU A 100 -4.20 -12.37 -27.15
N ASN A 101 -5.47 -12.67 -27.40
CA ASN A 101 -6.23 -12.11 -28.51
C ASN A 101 -6.34 -10.58 -28.43
N ASP A 102 -6.59 -10.03 -27.24
CA ASP A 102 -6.67 -8.57 -27.06
C ASP A 102 -5.34 -7.89 -27.37
N VAL A 103 -4.23 -8.48 -26.90
CA VAL A 103 -2.88 -7.96 -27.16
C VAL A 103 -2.52 -8.06 -28.64
N CYS A 104 -2.81 -9.18 -29.30
CA CYS A 104 -2.59 -9.36 -30.73
C CYS A 104 -3.47 -8.43 -31.59
N ALA A 105 -4.71 -8.19 -31.19
CA ALA A 105 -5.61 -7.23 -31.82
C ALA A 105 -5.07 -5.79 -31.69
N PHE A 106 -4.55 -5.42 -30.51
CA PHE A 106 -3.85 -4.15 -30.31
C PHE A 106 -2.64 -4.00 -31.23
N VAL A 107 -1.76 -5.01 -31.30
CA VAL A 107 -0.59 -4.99 -32.20
C VAL A 107 -1.05 -4.85 -33.66
N THR A 108 -2.12 -5.54 -34.04
CA THR A 108 -2.71 -5.42 -35.38
C THR A 108 -3.17 -4.00 -35.68
N GLN A 109 -3.90 -3.37 -34.75
CA GLN A 109 -4.39 -2.00 -34.89
C GLN A 109 -3.25 -0.98 -35.03
N GLN A 110 -2.16 -1.14 -34.25
CA GLN A 110 -1.06 -0.19 -34.24
C GLN A 110 -0.11 -0.34 -35.44
N THR A 111 0.08 -1.56 -35.94
CA THR A 111 1.07 -1.85 -36.99
C THR A 111 0.46 -2.03 -38.38
N GLY A 112 -0.85 -2.29 -38.45
CA GLY A 112 -1.55 -2.71 -39.66
C GLY A 112 -1.20 -4.14 -40.11
N ILE A 113 -0.43 -4.90 -39.32
CA ILE A 113 -0.09 -6.30 -39.60
C ILE A 113 -1.16 -7.17 -38.97
N ALA A 114 -1.82 -8.03 -39.74
CA ALA A 114 -2.75 -9.01 -39.16
C ALA A 114 -1.98 -10.00 -38.26
N VAL A 115 -2.21 -9.93 -36.95
CA VAL A 115 -1.65 -10.88 -35.97
C VAL A 115 -2.69 -11.97 -35.71
N LYS A 116 -2.31 -13.22 -35.94
CA LYS A 116 -3.17 -14.41 -35.84
C LYS A 116 -2.74 -15.28 -34.66
N THR A 117 -3.72 -15.71 -33.88
CA THR A 117 -3.57 -16.63 -32.75
C THR A 117 -4.32 -17.93 -33.05
N PRO A 118 -3.87 -19.08 -32.50
CA PRO A 118 -4.61 -20.34 -32.62
C PRO A 118 -5.84 -20.36 -31.70
N ALA A 119 -6.82 -21.21 -32.02
CA ALA A 119 -8.02 -21.42 -31.23
C ALA A 119 -7.75 -22.32 -30.01
N GLN A 120 -6.92 -21.85 -29.08
CA GLN A 120 -6.53 -22.56 -27.85
C GLN A 120 -6.93 -21.78 -26.60
N SER A 121 -7.06 -22.48 -25.46
CA SER A 121 -7.48 -21.88 -24.18
C SER A 121 -6.54 -20.77 -23.71
N TYR A 122 -5.23 -20.89 -23.91
CA TYR A 122 -4.26 -19.84 -23.55
C TYR A 122 -4.48 -18.55 -24.33
N ALA A 123 -5.13 -18.60 -25.50
CA ALA A 123 -5.37 -17.41 -26.31
C ALA A 123 -6.50 -16.53 -25.74
N THR A 124 -7.39 -17.12 -24.93
CA THR A 124 -8.58 -16.49 -24.36
C THR A 124 -8.59 -16.42 -22.84
N THR A 125 -7.62 -17.05 -22.16
CA THR A 125 -7.48 -16.98 -20.71
C THR A 125 -6.95 -15.58 -20.32
N PRO A 126 -7.69 -14.79 -19.51
CA PRO A 126 -7.27 -13.45 -19.16
C PRO A 126 -6.19 -13.45 -18.07
N ILE A 127 -5.21 -12.54 -18.18
CA ILE A 127 -4.26 -12.22 -17.11
C ILE A 127 -4.68 -10.93 -16.38
N PRO A 128 -4.36 -10.76 -15.08
CA PRO A 128 -4.86 -9.62 -14.29
C PRO A 128 -4.58 -8.25 -14.92
N ASN A 129 -3.36 -8.05 -15.42
CA ASN A 129 -2.94 -6.81 -16.06
C ASN A 129 -1.80 -7.07 -17.05
N PHE A 130 -1.85 -6.41 -18.20
CA PHE A 130 -0.76 -6.35 -19.17
C PHE A 130 -0.34 -4.89 -19.37
N THR A 131 0.90 -4.58 -19.04
CA THR A 131 1.48 -3.25 -19.27
C THR A 131 2.81 -3.41 -19.98
N HIS A 132 2.99 -2.70 -21.09
CA HIS A 132 4.22 -2.73 -21.88
C HIS A 132 4.66 -1.33 -22.26
N SER A 133 5.97 -1.08 -22.14
CA SER A 133 6.62 0.08 -22.73
C SER A 133 7.92 -0.35 -23.39
N GLY A 134 8.06 -0.05 -24.68
CA GLY A 134 9.17 -0.52 -25.49
C GLY A 134 8.74 -0.93 -26.89
N SER A 135 9.61 -1.64 -27.59
CA SER A 135 9.33 -2.07 -28.97
C SER A 135 8.27 -3.17 -29.02
N GLY A 136 7.60 -3.29 -30.17
CA GLY A 136 6.73 -4.43 -30.47
C GLY A 136 7.44 -5.78 -30.40
N TYR A 137 8.75 -5.85 -30.66
CA TYR A 137 9.52 -7.07 -30.44
C TYR A 137 9.58 -7.49 -28.99
N GLN A 138 9.84 -6.54 -28.08
CA GLN A 138 9.87 -6.83 -26.65
C GLN A 138 8.48 -7.28 -26.18
N LEU A 139 7.43 -6.61 -26.67
CA LEU A 139 6.04 -6.95 -26.40
C LEU A 139 5.75 -8.40 -26.78
N ILE A 140 5.96 -8.75 -28.05
CA ILE A 140 5.58 -10.04 -28.60
C ILE A 140 6.46 -11.17 -28.06
N ASN A 141 7.75 -10.93 -27.80
CA ASN A 141 8.64 -11.97 -27.26
C ASN A 141 8.28 -12.39 -25.83
N LYS A 142 7.57 -11.54 -25.07
CA LYS A 142 7.18 -11.84 -23.68
C LYS A 142 5.85 -12.57 -23.55
N LEU A 143 5.03 -12.63 -24.60
CA LEU A 143 3.70 -13.24 -24.54
C LEU A 143 3.73 -14.73 -24.21
N GLY A 144 4.79 -15.44 -24.61
CA GLY A 144 4.95 -16.86 -24.32
C GLY A 144 4.98 -17.16 -22.82
N ASP A 145 5.83 -16.46 -22.07
CA ASP A 145 5.91 -16.62 -20.61
C ASP A 145 4.64 -16.06 -19.92
N LEU A 146 4.13 -14.90 -20.36
CA LEU A 146 2.96 -14.24 -19.76
C LEU A 146 1.66 -15.05 -19.84
N PHE A 147 1.42 -15.74 -20.95
CA PHE A 147 0.22 -16.54 -21.18
C PHE A 147 0.49 -18.05 -21.06
N HIS A 148 1.64 -18.44 -20.49
CA HIS A 148 2.03 -19.83 -20.26
C HIS A 148 1.97 -20.72 -21.51
N ILE A 149 2.40 -20.18 -22.65
CA ILE A 149 2.30 -20.87 -23.95
C ILE A 149 3.51 -21.81 -24.12
N PRO A 150 3.29 -23.14 -24.19
CA PRO A 150 4.40 -24.09 -24.39
C PRO A 150 4.97 -23.95 -25.81
N LYS A 151 6.29 -24.08 -25.97
CA LYS A 151 6.98 -23.97 -27.27
C LYS A 151 6.60 -22.70 -28.04
N TYR A 152 6.54 -21.58 -27.33
CA TYR A 152 6.11 -20.31 -27.88
C TYR A 152 6.93 -19.88 -29.11
N ILE A 153 6.23 -19.52 -30.18
CA ILE A 153 6.80 -18.92 -31.37
C ILE A 153 5.94 -17.75 -31.88
N TRP A 154 6.59 -16.82 -32.55
CA TRP A 154 5.96 -15.93 -33.50
C TRP A 154 6.78 -15.87 -34.79
N GLN A 155 6.07 -15.73 -35.91
CA GLN A 155 6.69 -15.71 -37.23
C GLN A 155 5.80 -15.00 -38.24
N GLN A 156 6.39 -14.31 -39.21
CA GLN A 156 5.64 -13.82 -40.35
C GLN A 156 5.36 -14.96 -41.35
N SER A 157 4.09 -15.10 -41.68
CA SER A 157 3.59 -15.99 -42.72
C SER A 157 3.86 -15.40 -44.11
N PRO A 158 3.88 -16.24 -45.17
CA PRO A 158 4.06 -15.77 -46.53
C PRO A 158 3.06 -14.70 -46.98
N ASP A 159 1.85 -14.66 -46.40
CA ASP A 159 0.80 -13.66 -46.68
C ASP A 159 1.02 -12.31 -45.94
N GLY A 160 2.14 -12.18 -45.22
CA GLY A 160 2.49 -10.98 -44.46
C GLY A 160 1.83 -10.88 -43.09
N SER A 161 0.93 -11.82 -42.72
CA SER A 161 0.38 -11.91 -41.37
C SER A 161 1.39 -12.49 -40.39
N VAL A 162 1.29 -12.17 -39.10
CA VAL A 162 2.18 -12.70 -38.05
C VAL A 162 1.40 -13.72 -37.22
N TYR A 163 1.91 -14.95 -37.13
CA TYR A 163 1.40 -15.96 -36.20
C TYR A 163 2.00 -15.76 -34.82
N VAL A 164 1.21 -15.95 -33.76
CA VAL A 164 1.63 -15.91 -32.35
C VAL A 164 0.98 -17.07 -31.61
N GLY A 165 1.77 -17.99 -31.05
CA GLY A 165 1.24 -19.14 -30.33
C GLY A 165 2.25 -20.25 -30.11
N SER A 166 1.79 -21.44 -29.73
CA SER A 166 2.65 -22.62 -29.61
C SER A 166 3.11 -23.12 -30.98
N HIS A 167 4.35 -23.59 -31.09
CA HIS A 167 4.81 -24.33 -32.28
C HIS A 167 3.89 -25.52 -32.59
N ASN A 168 3.38 -26.22 -31.56
CA ASN A 168 2.48 -27.37 -31.71
C ASN A 168 1.13 -26.99 -32.35
N ASP A 169 0.70 -25.73 -32.22
CA ASP A 169 -0.55 -25.22 -32.79
C ASP A 169 -0.31 -24.47 -34.12
N SER A 170 0.94 -24.44 -34.58
CA SER A 170 1.32 -23.76 -35.80
C SER A 170 1.09 -24.67 -37.02
N ARG A 171 1.13 -24.06 -38.21
CA ARG A 171 1.09 -24.79 -39.49
C ARG A 171 2.18 -25.86 -39.66
N TRP A 172 3.22 -25.84 -38.84
CA TRP A 172 4.39 -26.71 -38.97
C TRP A 172 4.27 -28.02 -38.19
N ALA A 173 3.44 -28.07 -37.13
CA ALA A 173 3.40 -29.18 -36.18
C ALA A 173 3.13 -30.54 -36.83
N SER A 174 2.37 -30.57 -37.93
CA SER A 174 1.98 -31.78 -38.66
C SER A 174 2.70 -31.96 -40.00
N ARG A 175 3.77 -31.19 -40.26
CA ARG A 175 4.45 -31.12 -41.57
C ARG A 175 5.95 -31.38 -41.45
N ALA A 176 6.30 -32.52 -40.86
CA ALA A 176 7.69 -32.98 -40.83
C ALA A 176 8.14 -33.40 -42.23
N VAL A 177 9.32 -32.92 -42.64
CA VAL A 177 9.96 -33.29 -43.89
C VAL A 177 11.25 -34.02 -43.56
N THR A 178 11.47 -35.14 -44.25
CA THR A 178 12.75 -35.84 -44.22
C THR A 178 13.53 -35.44 -45.46
N VAL A 179 14.75 -34.96 -45.27
CA VAL A 179 15.67 -34.63 -46.36
C VAL A 179 16.79 -35.66 -46.34
N ASP A 180 16.97 -36.37 -47.46
CA ASP A 180 18.04 -37.34 -47.60
C ASP A 180 19.39 -36.62 -47.67
N SER A 181 20.42 -37.25 -47.11
CA SER A 181 21.82 -36.85 -47.24
C SER A 181 22.26 -36.60 -48.69
N ALA A 182 21.70 -37.35 -49.66
CA ALA A 182 22.00 -37.18 -51.09
C ALA A 182 21.50 -35.83 -51.66
N ASP A 183 20.50 -35.22 -51.03
CA ASP A 183 19.93 -33.93 -51.43
C ASP A 183 20.61 -32.74 -50.72
N MET A 184 21.57 -33.01 -49.82
CA MET A 184 22.30 -32.00 -49.06
C MET A 184 23.57 -31.55 -49.81
N LEU A 185 23.77 -30.24 -49.91
CA LEU A 185 25.02 -29.66 -50.43
C LEU A 185 26.13 -29.67 -49.37
N ALA A 186 25.76 -29.42 -48.11
CA ALA A 186 26.66 -29.50 -46.97
C ALA A 186 25.87 -29.79 -45.68
N SER A 187 26.53 -30.35 -44.68
CA SER A 187 25.94 -30.52 -43.34
C SER A 187 26.97 -30.22 -42.25
N GLY A 188 26.49 -29.68 -41.13
CA GLY A 188 27.22 -29.41 -39.90
C GLY A 188 26.41 -29.90 -38.70
N SER A 189 26.90 -29.66 -37.48
CA SER A 189 26.25 -30.18 -36.26
C SER A 189 24.83 -29.65 -36.05
N ASN A 190 24.61 -28.36 -36.29
CA ASN A 190 23.32 -27.67 -36.13
C ASN A 190 22.86 -26.95 -37.41
N THR A 191 23.43 -27.35 -38.56
CA THR A 191 23.21 -26.68 -39.85
C THR A 191 23.12 -27.69 -40.99
N ILE A 192 22.26 -27.46 -41.97
CA ILE A 192 22.31 -28.13 -43.27
C ILE A 192 22.18 -27.11 -44.39
N THR A 193 22.88 -27.33 -45.48
CA THR A 193 22.78 -26.52 -46.71
C THR A 193 22.12 -27.36 -47.79
N LEU A 194 21.04 -26.85 -48.36
CA LEU A 194 20.24 -27.48 -49.40
C LEU A 194 20.24 -26.59 -50.64
N PRO A 195 20.01 -27.13 -51.85
CA PRO A 195 19.54 -26.29 -52.95
C PRO A 195 18.22 -25.61 -52.55
N ILE A 196 17.91 -24.47 -53.15
CA ILE A 196 16.72 -23.70 -52.79
C ILE A 196 15.45 -24.56 -52.73
N TYR A 197 14.91 -24.69 -51.52
CA TYR A 197 13.68 -25.43 -51.25
C TYR A 197 12.68 -24.45 -50.65
N ALA A 198 12.01 -23.72 -51.53
CA ALA A 198 11.20 -22.54 -51.20
C ALA A 198 10.02 -22.80 -50.24
N ALA A 199 9.68 -24.06 -49.97
CA ALA A 199 8.69 -24.44 -48.97
C ALA A 199 9.21 -24.39 -47.51
N ILE A 200 10.53 -24.34 -47.29
CA ILE A 200 11.14 -24.39 -45.95
C ILE A 200 11.32 -22.96 -45.42
N ARG A 201 10.70 -22.69 -44.27
CA ARG A 201 10.83 -21.45 -43.50
C ARG A 201 11.14 -21.81 -42.05
N PRO A 202 11.57 -20.84 -41.22
CA PRO A 202 11.69 -21.05 -39.79
C PRO A 202 10.37 -21.61 -39.20
N GLY A 203 10.49 -22.53 -38.26
CA GLY A 203 9.40 -23.32 -37.68
C GLY A 203 9.16 -24.68 -38.34
N ALA A 204 9.59 -24.89 -39.59
CA ALA A 204 9.48 -26.20 -40.25
C ALA A 204 10.23 -27.29 -39.46
N ILE A 205 9.72 -28.52 -39.49
CA ILE A 205 10.36 -29.67 -38.87
C ILE A 205 11.11 -30.42 -39.98
N ILE A 206 12.45 -30.39 -39.94
CA ILE A 206 13.31 -31.07 -40.91
C ILE A 206 14.18 -32.08 -40.16
N ASN A 207 14.15 -33.36 -40.56
CA ASN A 207 14.91 -34.42 -39.90
C ASN A 207 14.73 -34.43 -38.37
N ASN A 208 13.47 -34.28 -37.94
CA ASN A 208 13.04 -34.16 -36.53
C ASN A 208 13.57 -32.94 -35.76
N GLN A 209 14.16 -31.96 -36.44
CA GLN A 209 14.64 -30.72 -35.84
C GLN A 209 13.74 -29.54 -36.24
N VAL A 210 13.43 -28.66 -35.29
CA VAL A 210 12.67 -27.42 -35.58
C VAL A 210 13.66 -26.37 -36.08
N ILE A 211 13.47 -25.92 -37.32
CA ILE A 211 14.34 -24.92 -37.93
C ILE A 211 14.12 -23.55 -37.26
N SER A 212 15.18 -23.00 -36.70
CA SER A 212 15.18 -21.70 -36.01
C SER A 212 15.48 -20.52 -36.92
N LYS A 213 16.24 -20.77 -38.00
CA LYS A 213 16.70 -19.74 -38.94
C LYS A 213 16.94 -20.35 -40.31
N THR A 214 16.66 -19.60 -41.35
CA THR A 214 17.01 -19.92 -42.73
C THR A 214 17.78 -18.78 -43.36
N GLU A 215 18.83 -19.09 -44.12
CA GLU A 215 19.59 -18.12 -44.91
C GLU A 215 19.58 -18.57 -46.36
N LEU A 216 18.90 -17.81 -47.20
CA LEU A 216 18.93 -17.98 -48.64
C LEU A 216 20.05 -17.10 -49.18
N VAL A 217 21.07 -17.69 -49.80
CA VAL A 217 22.20 -16.98 -50.43
C VAL A 217 22.33 -17.47 -51.86
N GLY A 218 22.02 -16.62 -52.83
CA GLY A 218 22.00 -16.99 -54.24
C GLY A 218 20.97 -18.10 -54.53
N ASP A 219 21.46 -19.32 -54.70
CA ASP A 219 20.68 -20.54 -55.00
C ASP A 219 20.73 -21.59 -53.86
N GLU A 220 21.45 -21.28 -52.77
CA GLU A 220 21.63 -22.15 -51.61
C GLU A 220 20.76 -21.72 -50.43
N LEU A 221 20.16 -22.69 -49.74
CA LEU A 221 19.36 -22.48 -48.55
C LEU A 221 20.04 -23.16 -47.35
N VAL A 222 20.57 -22.35 -46.43
CA VAL A 222 21.17 -22.83 -45.18
C VAL A 222 20.12 -22.82 -44.08
N LEU A 223 19.90 -23.96 -43.45
CA LEU A 223 18.96 -24.15 -42.35
C LEU A 223 19.73 -24.30 -41.04
N TYR A 224 19.27 -23.64 -39.98
CA TYR A 224 19.87 -23.68 -38.65
C TYR A 224 18.82 -24.10 -37.61
N TRP A 225 19.18 -24.99 -36.69
CA TRP A 225 18.34 -25.33 -35.54
C TRP A 225 19.13 -25.22 -34.23
N ARG A 226 18.41 -25.30 -33.11
CA ARG A 226 18.98 -25.40 -31.76
C ARG A 226 18.26 -26.51 -31.02
N GLU A 227 19.00 -27.22 -30.18
CA GLU A 227 18.40 -28.15 -29.22
C GLU A 227 17.52 -27.36 -28.25
N SER A 228 16.27 -27.79 -28.10
CA SER A 228 15.29 -27.18 -27.21
C SER A 228 14.67 -28.23 -26.30
N ASP A 229 14.36 -27.84 -25.08
CA ASP A 229 13.70 -28.69 -24.09
C ASP A 229 12.24 -29.00 -24.47
N SER A 230 11.54 -29.74 -23.61
CA SER A 230 10.12 -30.10 -23.79
C SER A 230 9.19 -28.90 -23.97
N ASN A 231 9.58 -27.73 -23.44
CA ASN A 231 8.85 -26.47 -23.49
C ASN A 231 9.34 -25.54 -24.61
N GLY A 232 10.27 -25.98 -25.45
CA GLY A 232 10.80 -25.22 -26.59
C GLY A 232 11.83 -24.15 -26.20
N LYS A 233 12.30 -24.13 -24.95
CA LYS A 233 13.38 -23.24 -24.52
C LYS A 233 14.72 -23.86 -24.95
N PRO A 234 15.71 -23.06 -25.41
CA PRO A 234 17.00 -23.60 -25.81
C PRO A 234 17.68 -24.37 -24.66
N GLU A 235 18.11 -25.62 -24.89
CA GLU A 235 18.78 -26.43 -23.85
C GLU A 235 20.13 -25.84 -23.45
N ARG A 236 20.81 -25.20 -24.41
CA ARG A 236 22.08 -24.52 -24.19
C ARG A 236 21.89 -23.01 -24.29
N LYS A 237 22.42 -22.31 -23.30
CA LYS A 237 22.56 -20.85 -23.32
C LYS A 237 23.45 -20.44 -24.50
N SER A 238 23.14 -19.32 -25.13
CA SER A 238 23.98 -18.78 -26.20
C SER A 238 25.36 -18.39 -25.64
N PRO A 239 26.43 -18.42 -26.46
CA PRO A 239 27.75 -17.97 -26.04
C PRO A 239 27.74 -16.55 -25.45
N GLY A 240 26.99 -15.63 -26.07
CA GLY A 240 26.83 -14.27 -25.57
C GLY A 240 26.17 -14.21 -24.19
N ARG A 241 25.10 -15.00 -23.97
CA ARG A 241 24.45 -15.08 -22.65
C ARG A 241 25.40 -15.66 -21.60
N ASN A 242 26.16 -16.71 -21.93
CA ASN A 242 27.14 -17.29 -21.02
C ASN A 242 28.25 -16.30 -20.64
N MET A 243 28.75 -15.50 -21.59
CA MET A 243 29.74 -14.47 -21.30
C MET A 243 29.18 -13.40 -20.37
N ILE A 244 27.95 -12.94 -20.62
CA ILE A 244 27.28 -11.93 -19.77
C ILE A 244 27.06 -12.48 -18.36
N GLU A 245 26.49 -13.68 -18.21
CA GLU A 245 26.23 -14.28 -16.90
C GLU A 245 27.52 -14.64 -16.14
N LYS A 246 28.63 -14.85 -16.86
CA LYS A 246 29.95 -15.05 -16.25
C LYS A 246 30.52 -13.74 -15.68
N GLU A 247 30.38 -12.64 -16.42
CA GLU A 247 30.87 -11.32 -15.99
C GLU A 247 29.96 -10.72 -14.91
N PHE A 248 28.66 -10.99 -15.01
CA PHE A 248 27.59 -10.43 -14.18
C PHE A 248 26.74 -11.56 -13.57
N PRO A 249 27.23 -12.27 -12.55
CA PRO A 249 26.54 -13.43 -11.96
C PRO A 249 25.20 -13.06 -11.30
N GLU A 250 25.00 -11.80 -10.89
CA GLU A 250 23.72 -11.28 -10.40
C GLU A 250 22.64 -11.24 -11.46
N LEU A 251 23.01 -11.18 -12.75
CA LEU A 251 22.08 -11.34 -13.86
C LEU A 251 21.63 -12.79 -13.99
N ALA A 252 22.54 -13.74 -13.77
CA ALA A 252 22.23 -15.16 -13.79
C ALA A 252 21.27 -15.57 -12.66
N GLY A 253 21.46 -15.01 -11.46
CA GLY A 253 20.60 -15.25 -10.29
C GLY A 253 19.34 -14.38 -10.20
N GLY A 254 19.18 -13.40 -11.10
CA GLY A 254 18.03 -12.50 -11.11
C GLY A 254 17.97 -11.53 -9.93
N TYR A 255 19.07 -11.28 -9.21
CA TYR A 255 19.08 -10.43 -8.00
C TYR A 255 18.91 -8.93 -8.27
N HIS A 256 19.05 -8.55 -9.54
CA HIS A 256 18.79 -7.21 -10.05
C HIS A 256 17.29 -6.94 -10.27
N LEU A 257 16.46 -8.00 -10.31
CA LEU A 257 15.02 -7.89 -10.50
C LEU A 257 14.29 -7.91 -9.14
N PRO A 258 13.14 -7.24 -9.02
CA PRO A 258 12.23 -7.47 -7.91
C PRO A 258 11.82 -8.95 -7.88
N ARG A 259 11.98 -9.61 -6.74
CA ARG A 259 11.54 -11.00 -6.55
C ARG A 259 10.52 -11.05 -5.45
N LEU A 260 9.42 -11.76 -5.69
CA LEU A 260 8.40 -11.96 -4.67
C LEU A 260 8.74 -13.17 -3.81
N ALA A 261 8.42 -13.08 -2.52
CA ALA A 261 8.54 -14.17 -1.59
C ALA A 261 7.33 -14.18 -0.65
N ARG A 262 7.02 -15.34 -0.08
CA ARG A 262 5.97 -15.52 0.91
C ARG A 262 6.60 -15.70 2.28
N ILE A 263 6.09 -14.99 3.28
CA ILE A 263 6.54 -15.15 4.67
C ILE A 263 6.09 -16.51 5.20
N VAL A 264 7.02 -17.29 5.72
CA VAL A 264 6.75 -18.61 6.31
C VAL A 264 6.95 -18.65 7.83
N GLY A 265 7.57 -17.61 8.41
CA GLY A 265 7.77 -17.49 9.84
C GLY A 265 8.41 -16.17 10.26
N VAL A 266 8.46 -15.93 11.57
CA VAL A 266 9.21 -14.82 12.18
C VAL A 266 10.55 -15.37 12.68
N ALA A 267 11.64 -14.71 12.32
CA ALA A 267 12.97 -15.08 12.76
C ALA A 267 13.29 -14.38 14.08
N ASP A 268 13.58 -15.17 15.11
CA ASP A 268 14.26 -14.77 16.36
C ASP A 268 13.83 -13.40 16.93
N ALA A 269 12.59 -13.30 17.41
CA ALA A 269 11.99 -12.05 17.88
C ALA A 269 12.80 -11.38 19.03
N SER A 270 12.94 -10.04 18.94
CA SER A 270 13.66 -9.24 19.95
C SER A 270 13.04 -9.30 21.35
N ALA A 271 13.90 -9.33 22.39
CA ALA A 271 13.49 -9.23 23.80
C ALA A 271 13.55 -7.79 24.36
N GLY A 272 13.75 -6.78 23.50
CA GLY A 272 13.87 -5.37 23.88
C GLY A 272 15.30 -4.98 24.26
N GLY A 273 15.80 -3.87 23.71
CA GLY A 273 17.17 -3.39 23.93
C GLY A 273 18.26 -4.15 23.15
N ASP A 274 17.92 -5.26 22.50
CA ASP A 274 18.84 -6.02 21.65
C ASP A 274 19.36 -5.17 20.47
N ILE A 275 20.65 -5.28 20.19
CA ILE A 275 21.25 -4.73 18.96
C ILE A 275 20.86 -5.65 17.80
N SER A 276 20.31 -5.05 16.75
CA SER A 276 20.09 -5.73 15.47
C SER A 276 21.31 -5.50 14.58
N ASP A 277 22.05 -6.56 14.30
CA ASP A 277 23.23 -6.53 13.43
C ASP A 277 23.08 -7.52 12.25
N PRO A 278 23.96 -7.48 11.24
CA PRO A 278 23.86 -8.39 10.10
C PRO A 278 24.00 -9.89 10.43
N PHE A 279 24.57 -10.25 11.58
CA PHE A 279 24.72 -11.64 12.02
C PHE A 279 23.45 -12.12 12.74
N ARG A 280 22.74 -11.21 13.42
CA ARG A 280 21.50 -11.51 14.14
C ARG A 280 20.49 -10.36 13.98
N PRO A 281 19.81 -10.26 12.83
CA PRO A 281 18.80 -9.24 12.64
C PRO A 281 17.57 -9.59 13.50
N LYS A 282 17.22 -8.69 14.43
CA LYS A 282 16.20 -8.93 15.47
C LYS A 282 14.76 -8.61 15.03
N TYR A 283 14.64 -7.96 13.88
CA TYR A 283 13.37 -7.65 13.23
C TYR A 283 13.41 -8.24 11.81
N ALA A 284 13.23 -9.55 11.73
CA ALA A 284 13.43 -10.34 10.53
C ALA A 284 12.41 -11.48 10.41
N VAL A 285 12.28 -12.02 9.21
CA VAL A 285 11.33 -13.09 8.85
C VAL A 285 12.02 -14.20 8.05
N GLU A 286 11.39 -15.36 8.07
CA GLU A 286 11.69 -16.48 7.20
C GLU A 286 10.83 -16.36 5.93
N VAL A 287 11.43 -16.49 4.74
CA VAL A 287 10.69 -16.31 3.47
C VAL A 287 10.97 -17.41 2.45
N GLN A 288 9.91 -17.86 1.75
CA GLN A 288 9.99 -18.76 0.61
C GLN A 288 9.89 -17.95 -0.69
N LEU A 289 10.89 -18.05 -1.56
CA LEU A 289 10.92 -17.36 -2.84
C LEU A 289 9.86 -17.92 -3.80
N LEU A 290 9.25 -17.04 -4.57
CA LEU A 290 8.21 -17.39 -5.54
C LEU A 290 8.72 -17.20 -6.98
N ASP A 291 8.24 -18.08 -7.87
CA ASP A 291 8.46 -17.96 -9.31
C ASP A 291 7.58 -16.87 -9.94
N GLU A 292 7.75 -16.62 -11.24
CA GLU A 292 6.99 -15.61 -12.00
C GLU A 292 5.47 -15.89 -12.03
N ASN A 293 5.04 -17.08 -11.60
CA ASN A 293 3.66 -17.53 -11.57
C ASN A 293 3.07 -17.52 -10.15
N GLY A 294 3.85 -17.12 -9.15
CA GLY A 294 3.46 -17.10 -7.74
C GLY A 294 3.54 -18.46 -7.04
N ASN A 295 4.13 -19.49 -7.67
CA ASN A 295 4.37 -20.78 -7.04
C ASN A 295 5.71 -20.78 -6.29
N ASP A 296 5.87 -21.72 -5.37
CA ASP A 296 7.11 -21.87 -4.62
C ASP A 296 8.25 -22.25 -5.55
N GLU A 297 9.31 -21.46 -5.51
CA GLU A 297 10.52 -21.77 -6.25
C GLU A 297 11.28 -22.91 -5.57
N LYS A 298 12.03 -23.68 -6.36
CA LYS A 298 12.80 -24.85 -5.88
C LYS A 298 14.10 -24.44 -5.19
N VAL A 299 14.02 -23.48 -4.28
CA VAL A 299 15.10 -23.02 -3.41
C VAL A 299 14.67 -23.17 -1.95
N GLY A 300 15.63 -23.32 -1.04
CA GLY A 300 15.36 -23.38 0.39
C GLY A 300 14.82 -22.05 0.94
N VAL A 301 14.19 -22.12 2.12
CA VAL A 301 13.72 -20.94 2.86
C VAL A 301 14.90 -20.03 3.20
N TYR A 302 14.74 -18.74 2.96
CA TYR A 302 15.72 -17.74 3.34
C TYR A 302 15.47 -17.32 4.78
N SER A 303 16.51 -17.49 5.61
CA SER A 303 16.42 -17.23 7.04
C SER A 303 16.83 -15.82 7.39
N ALA A 304 16.22 -15.30 8.46
CA ALA A 304 16.55 -14.03 9.08
C ALA A 304 16.61 -12.86 8.08
N VAL A 305 15.66 -12.79 7.15
CA VAL A 305 15.56 -11.69 6.17
C VAL A 305 14.99 -10.45 6.86
N PRO A 306 15.74 -9.33 6.94
CA PRO A 306 15.31 -8.14 7.68
C PRO A 306 14.04 -7.50 7.11
N LEU A 307 13.15 -7.05 7.99
CA LEU A 307 11.95 -6.27 7.65
C LEU A 307 12.26 -4.77 7.57
N PRO A 308 11.58 -4.01 6.69
CA PRO A 308 11.72 -2.57 6.63
C PRO A 308 11.03 -1.93 7.84
N VAL A 309 11.59 -0.82 8.31
CA VAL A 309 11.01 0.02 9.37
C VAL A 309 10.65 1.37 8.75
N THR A 310 9.38 1.77 8.79
CA THR A 310 8.87 2.98 8.12
C THR A 310 9.40 4.29 8.72
N SER A 311 9.73 4.29 10.01
CA SER A 311 10.43 5.38 10.71
C SER A 311 11.48 4.76 11.61
N THR A 312 12.77 5.01 11.42
CA THR A 312 13.84 4.31 12.17
C THR A 312 14.60 5.27 13.10
N GLY A 313 14.91 4.81 14.31
CA GLY A 313 15.74 5.47 15.30
C GLY A 313 16.23 4.45 16.33
N SER A 314 17.23 4.82 17.15
CA SER A 314 17.65 3.97 18.27
C SER A 314 16.47 3.78 19.23
N GLN A 315 15.98 2.54 19.35
CA GLN A 315 14.76 2.21 20.10
C GLN A 315 13.50 3.00 19.66
N GLY A 316 13.44 3.45 18.40
CA GLY A 316 12.33 4.24 17.87
C GLY A 316 11.87 3.76 16.50
N GLY A 317 10.55 3.75 16.29
CA GLY A 317 9.94 3.44 14.99
C GLY A 317 8.57 2.78 15.06
N ASP A 318 7.99 2.51 13.89
CA ASP A 318 6.78 1.69 13.75
C ASP A 318 7.18 0.25 13.44
N PHE A 319 6.91 -0.65 14.38
CA PHE A 319 7.22 -2.07 14.28
C PHE A 319 5.92 -2.88 14.31
N ALA A 320 5.72 -3.70 13.30
CA ALA A 320 4.58 -4.61 13.20
C ALA A 320 4.98 -5.82 12.37
N PHE A 321 5.03 -7.00 13.00
CA PHE A 321 5.27 -8.23 12.26
C PHE A 321 4.10 -8.52 11.32
N PRO A 322 4.36 -8.77 10.03
CA PRO A 322 3.34 -9.22 9.11
C PRO A 322 2.88 -10.65 9.45
N GLU A 323 1.68 -11.00 9.01
CA GLU A 323 1.18 -12.37 9.15
C GLU A 323 1.98 -13.35 8.28
N VAL A 324 2.12 -14.59 8.75
CA VAL A 324 2.58 -15.70 7.91
C VAL A 324 1.66 -15.83 6.70
N GLY A 325 2.26 -16.06 5.53
CA GLY A 325 1.56 -16.08 4.24
C GLY A 325 1.54 -14.74 3.50
N THR A 326 1.95 -13.64 4.15
CA THR A 326 2.04 -12.33 3.47
C THR A 326 3.07 -12.36 2.32
N ILE A 327 2.71 -11.80 1.17
CA ILE A 327 3.59 -11.66 0.01
C ILE A 327 4.44 -10.40 0.17
N VAL A 328 5.75 -10.54 -0.04
CA VAL A 328 6.75 -9.48 0.10
C VAL A 328 7.65 -9.39 -1.13
N GLU A 329 8.13 -8.20 -1.44
CA GLU A 329 9.20 -7.97 -2.38
C GLU A 329 10.55 -8.08 -1.67
N LEU A 330 11.45 -8.90 -2.19
CA LEU A 330 12.83 -8.98 -1.75
C LEU A 330 13.75 -8.11 -2.59
N GLY A 331 14.59 -7.35 -1.90
CA GLY A 331 15.77 -6.71 -2.46
C GLY A 331 17.04 -7.46 -2.07
N PHE A 332 18.05 -7.42 -2.95
CA PHE A 332 19.40 -7.91 -2.68
C PHE A 332 20.35 -6.73 -2.70
N ALA A 333 20.91 -6.34 -1.55
CA ALA A 333 21.79 -5.18 -1.48
C ALA A 333 23.02 -5.41 -2.38
N TYR A 334 23.26 -4.51 -3.33
CA TYR A 334 24.33 -4.62 -4.33
C TYR A 334 24.24 -5.88 -5.23
N GLY A 335 23.06 -6.49 -5.36
CA GLY A 335 22.90 -7.75 -6.11
C GLY A 335 23.52 -8.97 -5.44
N ARG A 336 23.88 -8.87 -4.15
CA ARG A 336 24.54 -9.94 -3.40
C ARG A 336 23.53 -10.92 -2.78
N GLN A 337 23.82 -12.21 -2.95
CA GLN A 337 23.04 -13.32 -2.39
C GLN A 337 22.99 -13.32 -0.85
N ASP A 338 24.06 -12.89 -0.18
CA ASP A 338 24.17 -12.89 1.29
C ASP A 338 23.47 -11.70 1.96
N LYS A 339 22.85 -10.80 1.19
CA LYS A 339 22.21 -9.58 1.72
C LYS A 339 20.76 -9.39 1.23
N PRO A 340 19.89 -10.40 1.40
CA PRO A 340 18.47 -10.21 1.14
C PRO A 340 17.84 -9.31 2.22
N PHE A 341 16.85 -8.52 1.84
CA PHE A 341 16.00 -7.79 2.77
C PHE A 341 14.61 -7.63 2.18
N VAL A 342 13.58 -7.53 3.03
CA VAL A 342 12.24 -7.18 2.59
C VAL A 342 12.23 -5.69 2.23
N ARG A 343 11.91 -5.39 0.98
CA ARG A 343 11.80 -4.00 0.50
C ARG A 343 10.39 -3.45 0.71
N THR A 344 9.38 -4.26 0.38
CA THR A 344 7.97 -3.86 0.40
C THR A 344 7.10 -5.05 0.81
N MET A 345 6.01 -4.79 1.53
CA MET A 345 4.95 -5.78 1.79
C MET A 345 3.74 -5.48 0.89
N LEU A 346 3.16 -6.51 0.28
CA LEU A 346 2.01 -6.36 -0.62
C LEU A 346 0.73 -6.83 0.08
N ALA A 347 -0.36 -6.07 -0.07
CA ALA A 347 -1.67 -6.41 0.48
C ALA A 347 -2.44 -7.46 -0.35
N GLN A 348 -1.75 -8.15 -1.27
CA GLN A 348 -2.36 -9.20 -2.09
C GLN A 348 -2.92 -10.31 -1.19
N ASP A 349 -4.12 -10.79 -1.54
CA ASP A 349 -4.85 -11.82 -0.81
C ASP A 349 -5.17 -11.47 0.65
N LYS A 350 -5.17 -10.17 1.00
CA LYS A 350 -5.58 -9.65 2.31
C LYS A 350 -6.88 -8.84 2.22
N THR A 351 -7.67 -8.89 3.29
CA THR A 351 -8.78 -7.96 3.47
C THR A 351 -8.23 -6.61 3.89
N VAL A 352 -8.41 -5.59 3.04
CA VAL A 352 -7.98 -4.22 3.34
C VAL A 352 -9.08 -3.44 4.07
N PRO A 353 -8.74 -2.59 5.06
CA PRO A 353 -9.74 -1.78 5.75
C PRO A 353 -10.33 -0.71 4.83
N ALA A 354 -11.55 -0.26 5.14
CA ALA A 354 -12.16 0.86 4.44
C ALA A 354 -11.44 2.17 4.82
N VAL A 355 -10.79 2.81 3.85
CA VAL A 355 -10.10 4.09 3.99
C VAL A 355 -10.46 4.99 2.80
N ALA A 356 -11.00 6.18 3.08
CA ALA A 356 -11.37 7.15 2.05
C ALA A 356 -10.18 8.01 1.62
N ILE A 357 -10.32 8.68 0.47
CA ILE A 357 -9.30 9.59 -0.04
C ILE A 357 -9.04 10.71 0.99
N GLY A 358 -7.77 10.94 1.34
CA GLY A 358 -7.36 11.95 2.30
C GLY A 358 -7.37 11.50 3.77
N GLU A 359 -7.83 10.29 4.06
CA GLU A 359 -7.80 9.73 5.41
C GLU A 359 -6.45 9.06 5.74
N GLN A 360 -6.14 8.97 7.03
CA GLN A 360 -5.03 8.19 7.57
C GLN A 360 -5.56 7.20 8.60
N LEU A 361 -5.17 5.94 8.48
CA LEU A 361 -5.67 4.85 9.32
C LEU A 361 -4.52 3.93 9.76
N LYS A 362 -4.33 3.82 11.08
CA LYS A 362 -3.49 2.80 11.72
C LYS A 362 -4.42 1.85 12.47
N GLN A 363 -4.49 0.60 12.03
CA GLN A 363 -5.51 -0.34 12.51
C GLN A 363 -4.91 -1.72 12.77
N GLN A 364 -5.28 -2.33 13.90
CA GLN A 364 -5.00 -3.75 14.18
C GLN A 364 -6.17 -4.64 13.79
N ARG A 365 -7.40 -4.22 14.09
CA ARG A 365 -8.68 -4.85 13.70
C ARG A 365 -9.78 -3.77 13.66
N PRO A 366 -10.97 -4.00 13.07
CA PRO A 366 -11.97 -2.96 12.86
C PRO A 366 -12.33 -2.12 14.10
N GLU A 367 -12.28 -2.71 15.30
CA GLU A 367 -12.60 -2.08 16.59
C GLU A 367 -11.38 -1.53 17.35
N VAL A 368 -10.17 -1.63 16.76
CA VAL A 368 -8.91 -1.16 17.38
C VAL A 368 -8.10 -0.38 16.36
N TYR A 369 -8.22 0.95 16.43
CA TYR A 369 -7.63 1.85 15.43
C TYR A 369 -7.35 3.26 15.96
N GLU A 370 -6.47 3.95 15.23
CA GLU A 370 -6.30 5.40 15.24
C GLU A 370 -6.58 5.93 13.83
N ARG A 371 -7.53 6.85 13.71
CA ARG A 371 -7.99 7.39 12.43
C ARG A 371 -7.93 8.91 12.45
N THR A 372 -7.43 9.47 11.36
CA THR A 372 -7.63 10.89 11.01
C THR A 372 -8.48 10.94 9.75
N ASP A 373 -9.66 11.54 9.82
CA ASP A 373 -10.52 11.71 8.65
C ASP A 373 -10.03 12.85 7.74
N ALA A 374 -10.66 13.02 6.57
CA ALA A 374 -10.29 14.05 5.61
C ALA A 374 -10.46 15.49 6.14
N ALA A 375 -11.31 15.71 7.15
CA ALA A 375 -11.50 17.00 7.81
C ALA A 375 -10.47 17.26 8.93
N GLY A 376 -9.66 16.25 9.28
CA GLY A 376 -8.68 16.31 10.35
C GLY A 376 -9.21 15.89 11.71
N ASN A 377 -10.44 15.35 11.81
CA ASN A 377 -10.94 14.79 13.07
C ASN A 377 -10.14 13.54 13.42
N LYS A 378 -9.76 13.42 14.69
CA LYS A 378 -8.99 12.28 15.20
C LYS A 378 -9.84 11.41 16.11
N THR A 379 -9.84 10.11 15.83
CA THR A 379 -10.52 9.09 16.65
C THR A 379 -9.52 8.01 17.06
N ARG A 380 -9.52 7.66 18.35
CA ARG A 380 -8.77 6.54 18.92
C ARG A 380 -9.76 5.61 19.61
N GLU A 381 -9.85 4.37 19.14
CA GLU A 381 -10.80 3.39 19.64
C GLU A 381 -10.10 2.08 20.02
N THR A 382 -10.55 1.48 21.12
CA THR A 382 -10.16 0.13 21.53
C THR A 382 -11.26 -0.51 22.38
N ASP A 383 -11.41 -1.81 22.22
CA ASP A 383 -12.22 -2.70 23.06
C ASP A 383 -11.48 -3.19 24.32
N GLN A 384 -10.23 -2.74 24.53
CA GLN A 384 -9.37 -3.10 25.66
C GLN A 384 -8.99 -1.86 26.48
N THR A 385 -7.86 -1.92 27.19
CA THR A 385 -7.40 -0.86 28.08
C THR A 385 -6.53 0.16 27.36
N ILE A 386 -6.79 1.46 27.58
CA ILE A 386 -5.85 2.54 27.28
C ILE A 386 -5.10 2.90 28.56
N THR A 387 -3.77 2.92 28.52
CA THR A 387 -2.92 3.39 29.62
C THR A 387 -2.01 4.51 29.12
N ASP A 388 -2.12 5.69 29.74
CA ASP A 388 -1.26 6.84 29.45
C ASP A 388 -0.34 7.10 30.66
N LYS A 389 0.97 7.07 30.45
CA LYS A 389 1.98 7.47 31.44
C LYS A 389 2.78 8.64 30.89
N SER A 390 2.81 9.74 31.62
CA SER A 390 3.48 10.97 31.18
C SER A 390 4.12 11.70 32.36
N LEU A 391 5.16 12.48 32.08
CA LEU A 391 5.74 13.39 33.06
C LEU A 391 4.84 14.63 33.22
N ASN A 392 4.39 15.21 32.11
CA ASN A 392 3.52 16.39 32.05
C ASN A 392 2.34 16.11 31.11
N ARG A 393 1.12 16.40 31.54
CA ARG A 393 -0.10 16.34 30.72
C ARG A 393 -0.79 17.70 30.71
N VAL A 394 -0.93 18.30 29.53
CA VAL A 394 -1.63 19.57 29.32
C VAL A 394 -2.77 19.33 28.34
N ILE A 395 -3.99 19.72 28.71
CA ILE A 395 -5.17 19.64 27.87
C ILE A 395 -5.72 21.06 27.69
N LYS A 396 -5.85 21.51 26.44
CA LYS A 396 -6.43 22.80 26.06
C LYS A 396 -7.49 22.56 25.00
N THR A 397 -8.72 22.97 25.27
CA THR A 397 -9.87 22.86 24.37
C THR A 397 -10.90 23.92 24.74
N ASP A 398 -11.72 24.33 23.79
CA ASP A 398 -12.84 25.26 24.04
C ASP A 398 -14.01 24.56 24.74
N THR A 399 -14.18 23.25 24.49
CA THR A 399 -15.24 22.45 25.10
C THR A 399 -14.74 21.03 25.37
N GLU A 400 -15.04 20.51 26.56
CA GLU A 400 -14.74 19.13 26.96
C GLU A 400 -15.99 18.49 27.57
N THR A 401 -16.37 17.32 27.07
CA THR A 401 -17.46 16.50 27.62
C THR A 401 -16.91 15.15 28.04
N LYS A 402 -17.24 14.72 29.27
CA LYS A 402 -16.82 13.42 29.82
C LYS A 402 -18.05 12.65 30.29
N GLN A 403 -18.28 11.48 29.72
CA GLN A 403 -19.25 10.51 30.22
C GLN A 403 -18.49 9.29 30.73
N ILE A 404 -18.54 9.09 32.05
CA ILE A 404 -17.72 8.08 32.73
C ILE A 404 -18.63 7.26 33.65
N GLY A 405 -18.55 5.93 33.57
CA GLY A 405 -19.31 5.05 34.45
C GLY A 405 -18.83 5.11 35.91
N THR A 406 -17.51 5.11 36.13
CA THR A 406 -16.90 5.27 37.46
C THR A 406 -15.60 6.05 37.32
N SER A 407 -15.39 7.05 38.18
CA SER A 407 -14.19 7.90 38.20
C SER A 407 -13.57 7.89 39.59
N THR A 408 -12.28 7.56 39.67
CA THR A 408 -11.47 7.65 40.89
C THR A 408 -10.28 8.57 40.60
N SER A 409 -10.00 9.49 41.52
CA SER A 409 -8.90 10.45 41.40
C SER A 409 -8.11 10.46 42.70
N GLU A 410 -6.91 9.92 42.67
CA GLU A 410 -5.94 9.97 43.76
C GLU A 410 -4.87 11.01 43.39
N ILE A 411 -4.65 11.98 44.28
CA ILE A 411 -3.71 13.08 44.07
C ILE A 411 -2.80 13.13 45.28
N ASP A 412 -1.54 12.76 45.09
CA ASP A 412 -0.56 12.62 46.18
C ASP A 412 -0.15 13.96 46.81
N ALA A 413 -0.33 15.05 46.07
CA ALA A 413 0.04 16.41 46.49
C ALA A 413 -1.18 17.33 46.36
N ASP A 414 -1.04 18.47 45.67
CA ASP A 414 -2.06 19.50 45.61
C ASP A 414 -3.03 19.32 44.44
N LYS A 415 -4.31 19.63 44.68
CA LYS A 415 -5.33 19.79 43.65
C LYS A 415 -5.92 21.20 43.74
N THR A 416 -5.68 22.00 42.70
CA THR A 416 -6.29 23.33 42.53
C THR A 416 -7.35 23.27 41.43
N VAL A 417 -8.50 23.90 41.66
CA VAL A 417 -9.58 24.00 40.69
C VAL A 417 -10.01 25.46 40.62
N ASP A 418 -9.64 26.13 39.54
CA ASP A 418 -10.02 27.52 39.25
C ASP A 418 -11.09 27.55 38.17
N VAL A 419 -12.26 28.11 38.50
CA VAL A 419 -13.39 28.21 37.57
C VAL A 419 -13.76 29.67 37.42
N GLY A 420 -13.53 30.23 36.23
CA GLY A 420 -13.87 31.63 35.94
C GLY A 420 -15.37 31.89 35.79
N GLY A 421 -16.16 30.84 35.55
CA GLY A 421 -17.62 30.89 35.47
C GLY A 421 -18.29 30.21 36.66
N ASN A 422 -19.41 29.52 36.40
CA ASN A 422 -20.16 28.81 37.44
C ASN A 422 -19.58 27.41 37.69
N PHE A 423 -19.44 27.03 38.96
CA PHE A 423 -19.13 25.66 39.37
C PHE A 423 -20.38 25.01 39.99
N THR A 424 -20.94 24.00 39.31
CA THR A 424 -22.15 23.30 39.74
C THR A 424 -21.84 21.85 40.05
N THR A 425 -22.21 21.39 41.23
CA THR A 425 -22.15 19.97 41.62
C THR A 425 -23.56 19.49 41.93
N SER A 426 -24.04 18.47 41.22
CA SER A 426 -25.32 17.82 41.47
C SER A 426 -25.09 16.33 41.69
N VAL A 427 -25.52 15.83 42.84
CA VAL A 427 -25.29 14.44 43.25
C VAL A 427 -26.61 13.85 43.72
N VAL A 428 -26.98 12.72 43.13
CA VAL A 428 -28.22 11.97 43.49
C VAL A 428 -28.05 11.24 44.82
N GLY A 429 -26.85 10.69 45.03
CA GLY A 429 -26.46 10.05 46.28
C GLY A 429 -25.92 11.05 47.31
N ASN A 430 -24.91 10.60 48.06
CA ASN A 430 -24.31 11.40 49.12
C ASN A 430 -23.08 12.17 48.63
N ILE A 431 -22.90 13.37 49.17
CA ILE A 431 -21.61 14.06 49.17
C ILE A 431 -20.98 13.83 50.55
N THR A 432 -19.74 13.34 50.58
CA THR A 432 -18.95 13.20 51.81
C THR A 432 -17.66 13.97 51.64
N GLU A 433 -17.42 14.92 52.54
CA GLU A 433 -16.19 15.71 52.58
C GLU A 433 -15.56 15.53 53.96
N VAL A 434 -14.32 15.06 53.98
CA VAL A 434 -13.54 14.89 55.21
C VAL A 434 -12.24 15.65 55.04
N THR A 435 -11.88 16.45 56.03
CA THR A 435 -10.64 17.24 56.04
C THR A 435 -9.94 16.99 57.36
N ALA A 436 -8.66 16.61 57.31
CA ALA A 436 -7.86 16.35 58.51
C ALA A 436 -7.44 17.62 59.26
N SER A 437 -7.44 18.76 58.56
CA SER A 437 -7.07 20.07 59.07
C SER A 437 -8.21 21.07 58.78
N ASN A 438 -7.89 22.25 58.27
CA ASN A 438 -8.85 23.33 58.12
C ASN A 438 -9.69 23.22 56.85
N LYS A 439 -11.01 23.40 56.98
CA LYS A 439 -11.92 23.71 55.87
C LYS A 439 -12.34 25.18 55.96
N MET A 440 -12.02 25.95 54.93
CA MET A 440 -12.45 27.35 54.80
C MET A 440 -13.49 27.45 53.68
N VAL A 441 -14.62 28.08 53.98
CA VAL A 441 -15.67 28.38 52.99
C VAL A 441 -15.88 29.88 52.97
N GLY A 442 -15.53 30.52 51.86
CA GLY A 442 -15.74 31.95 51.64
C GLY A 442 -16.82 32.16 50.59
N VAL A 443 -17.83 32.98 50.91
CA VAL A 443 -18.92 33.32 49.99
C VAL A 443 -19.07 34.84 49.97
N GLY A 444 -18.87 35.45 48.79
CA GLY A 444 -18.99 36.90 48.64
C GLY A 444 -20.44 37.41 48.59
N GLY A 445 -21.39 36.52 48.28
CA GLY A 445 -22.83 36.78 48.29
C GLY A 445 -23.55 35.97 49.38
N THR A 446 -24.71 35.41 49.04
CA THR A 446 -25.53 34.61 49.96
C THR A 446 -25.05 33.16 50.03
N LEU A 447 -24.94 32.62 51.25
CA LEU A 447 -24.82 31.19 51.51
C LEU A 447 -26.18 30.65 51.96
N ASP A 448 -26.85 29.88 51.09
CA ASP A 448 -28.10 29.21 51.41
C ASP A 448 -27.86 27.75 51.80
N GLN A 449 -28.27 27.36 53.01
CA GLN A 449 -28.24 25.97 53.48
C GLN A 449 -29.64 25.50 53.83
N LYS A 450 -30.19 24.59 53.03
CA LYS A 450 -31.52 24.02 53.22
C LYS A 450 -31.41 22.57 53.67
N ILE A 451 -31.74 22.29 54.92
CA ILE A 451 -31.59 20.97 55.53
C ILE A 451 -32.98 20.50 55.96
N LYS A 452 -33.49 19.45 55.31
CA LYS A 452 -34.78 18.84 55.68
C LYS A 452 -34.67 17.99 56.95
N GLY A 453 -33.54 17.33 57.13
CA GLY A 453 -33.26 16.47 58.27
C GLY A 453 -32.58 17.22 59.42
N LEU A 454 -31.74 16.51 60.17
CA LEU A 454 -30.96 17.08 61.26
C LEU A 454 -29.83 17.97 60.73
N ALA A 455 -29.80 19.23 61.17
CA ALA A 455 -28.62 20.06 61.11
C ALA A 455 -27.87 19.95 62.46
N GLN A 456 -26.62 19.51 62.46
CA GLN A 456 -25.82 19.32 63.67
C GLN A 456 -24.47 20.04 63.54
N MET A 457 -24.13 20.83 64.55
CA MET A 457 -22.83 21.49 64.69
C MET A 457 -22.30 21.15 66.08
N ILE A 458 -21.20 20.39 66.15
CA ILE A 458 -20.55 19.99 67.40
C ILE A 458 -19.15 20.58 67.38
N SER A 459 -18.78 21.26 68.46
CA SER A 459 -17.43 21.73 68.69
C SER A 459 -17.07 21.43 70.14
N ASP A 460 -15.91 20.81 70.35
CA ASP A 460 -15.36 20.57 71.69
C ASP A 460 -14.73 21.83 72.30
N GLU A 461 -14.65 22.92 71.52
CA GLU A 461 -14.08 24.19 71.95
C GLU A 461 -15.11 25.32 71.89
N LYS A 462 -15.44 25.79 70.69
CA LYS A 462 -16.25 27.00 70.50
C LYS A 462 -16.98 27.02 69.17
N ILE A 463 -18.25 27.39 69.24
CA ILE A 463 -19.01 27.88 68.09
C ILE A 463 -19.10 29.41 68.19
N ARG A 464 -18.78 30.11 67.10
CA ARG A 464 -18.82 31.58 67.03
C ARG A 464 -19.66 32.05 65.85
N HIS A 465 -20.81 32.65 66.14
CA HIS A 465 -21.61 33.39 65.16
C HIS A 465 -21.45 34.89 65.42
N VAL A 466 -21.11 35.66 64.39
CA VAL A 466 -20.97 37.12 64.46
C VAL A 466 -21.67 37.72 63.25
N ALA A 467 -22.70 38.51 63.51
CA ALA A 467 -23.46 39.22 62.48
C ALA A 467 -23.94 40.56 63.03
N PRO A 468 -24.13 41.60 62.18
CA PRO A 468 -24.73 42.85 62.61
C PRO A 468 -26.16 42.68 63.14
N LYS A 469 -26.92 41.74 62.55
CA LYS A 469 -28.26 41.33 62.95
C LYS A 469 -28.32 39.82 63.05
N SER A 470 -29.06 39.32 64.05
CA SER A 470 -29.18 37.90 64.35
C SER A 470 -30.63 37.49 64.51
N TYR A 471 -30.93 36.31 63.98
CA TYR A 471 -32.19 35.61 64.14
C TYR A 471 -31.92 34.16 64.51
N ALA A 472 -32.57 33.69 65.57
CA ALA A 472 -32.56 32.29 65.95
C ALA A 472 -33.96 31.90 66.42
N GLY A 473 -34.57 30.90 65.80
CA GLY A 473 -35.93 30.46 66.11
C GLY A 473 -36.72 30.05 64.87
N SER A 474 -38.04 30.11 64.96
CA SER A 474 -38.97 29.76 63.87
C SER A 474 -39.62 31.00 63.30
N GLU A 475 -40.21 30.92 62.10
CA GLU A 475 -41.00 32.02 61.50
C GLU A 475 -41.95 32.67 62.52
N GLY A 476 -41.74 33.96 62.81
CA GLY A 476 -42.50 34.73 63.81
C GLY A 476 -42.01 34.67 65.26
N GLN A 477 -41.05 33.80 65.61
CA GLN A 477 -40.47 33.68 66.96
C GLN A 477 -38.94 33.76 66.91
N ASN A 478 -38.40 34.92 67.27
CA ASN A 478 -36.97 35.12 67.43
C ASN A 478 -36.59 35.05 68.92
N ILE A 479 -35.73 34.09 69.29
CA ILE A 479 -35.25 33.88 70.65
C ILE A 479 -34.62 35.16 71.21
N TYR A 480 -33.96 35.97 70.39
CA TYR A 480 -33.38 37.24 70.84
C TYR A 480 -34.45 38.29 71.18
N ARG A 481 -35.59 38.31 70.48
CA ARG A 481 -36.74 39.16 70.84
C ARG A 481 -37.36 38.71 72.15
N ILE A 482 -37.49 37.39 72.35
CA ILE A 482 -37.99 36.84 73.61
C ILE A 482 -37.07 37.23 74.77
N LEU A 483 -35.74 37.18 74.58
CA LEU A 483 -34.78 37.63 75.59
C LEU A 483 -34.84 39.15 75.84
N GLU A 484 -35.03 39.96 74.80
CA GLU A 484 -35.26 41.40 74.89
C GLU A 484 -36.51 41.73 75.73
N GLU A 485 -37.61 41.05 75.46
CA GLU A 485 -38.86 41.17 76.22
C GLU A 485 -38.69 40.70 77.67
N ALA A 486 -37.98 39.59 77.89
CA ALA A 486 -37.68 39.12 79.24
C ALA A 486 -36.87 40.15 80.06
N LEU A 487 -35.89 40.82 79.44
CA LEU A 487 -35.14 41.90 80.09
C LEU A 487 -36.03 43.11 80.42
N GLN A 488 -36.99 43.43 79.54
CA GLN A 488 -37.98 44.49 79.83
C GLN A 488 -38.87 44.12 81.01
N ILE A 489 -39.42 42.90 81.03
CA ILE A 489 -40.25 42.40 82.13
C ILE A 489 -39.48 42.46 83.45
N ILE A 490 -38.19 42.07 83.46
CA ILE A 490 -37.33 42.18 84.65
C ILE A 490 -37.19 43.64 85.09
N ALA A 491 -36.96 44.57 84.16
CA ALA A 491 -36.86 45.99 84.48
C ALA A 491 -38.15 46.53 85.09
N ASP A 492 -39.32 46.14 84.56
CA ASP A 492 -40.63 46.60 85.01
C ASP A 492 -41.01 46.03 86.37
N VAL A 493 -40.71 44.73 86.61
CA VAL A 493 -40.90 44.09 87.92
C VAL A 493 -40.02 44.75 88.98
N ALA A 494 -38.76 45.04 88.67
CA ALA A 494 -37.85 45.71 89.59
C ALA A 494 -38.31 47.16 89.88
N ALA A 495 -38.81 47.89 88.88
CA ALA A 495 -39.36 49.24 89.09
C ALA A 495 -40.62 49.21 89.95
N THR A 496 -41.49 48.21 89.73
CA THR A 496 -42.68 47.98 90.54
C THR A 496 -42.30 47.65 91.98
N ALA A 497 -41.31 46.77 92.19
CA ALA A 497 -40.79 46.44 93.52
C ALA A 497 -40.14 47.66 94.21
N ALA A 498 -39.45 48.53 93.47
CA ALA A 498 -38.87 49.75 94.03
C ALA A 498 -39.93 50.71 94.60
N SER A 499 -41.14 50.69 94.02
CA SER A 499 -42.22 51.62 94.32
C SER A 499 -43.40 51.00 95.07
N HIS A 500 -43.38 49.68 95.32
CA HIS A 500 -44.49 49.01 95.99
C HIS A 500 -44.65 49.49 97.44
N THR A 501 -45.90 49.57 97.90
CA THR A 501 -46.21 49.94 99.29
C THR A 501 -47.34 49.06 99.82
N HIS A 502 -47.36 48.81 101.13
CA HIS A 502 -48.48 48.16 101.83
C HIS A 502 -49.32 49.21 102.60
N GLY A 503 -49.59 50.37 101.97
CA GLY A 503 -50.26 51.51 102.61
C GLY A 503 -49.34 52.41 103.46
N GLY A 504 -48.02 52.31 103.29
CA GLY A 504 -46.99 53.08 104.01
C GLY A 504 -45.84 53.55 103.09
N SER A 505 -44.65 53.83 103.65
CA SER A 505 -43.47 54.23 102.86
C SER A 505 -42.96 53.10 101.95
N ALA A 506 -42.29 53.47 100.85
CA ALA A 506 -41.59 52.54 99.95
C ALA A 506 -40.61 51.63 100.73
N PRO A 507 -40.25 50.45 100.19
CA PRO A 507 -39.35 49.52 100.86
C PRO A 507 -37.99 50.15 101.15
N ALA A 508 -37.36 49.73 102.25
CA ALA A 508 -36.02 50.20 102.64
C ALA A 508 -34.95 49.95 101.56
N GLN A 509 -35.16 48.96 100.69
CA GLN A 509 -34.30 48.59 99.57
C GLN A 509 -34.70 49.23 98.23
N SER A 510 -35.61 50.22 98.21
CA SER A 510 -36.13 50.85 96.98
C SER A 510 -35.05 51.31 96.01
N SER A 511 -33.99 51.95 96.50
CA SER A 511 -32.85 52.40 95.69
C SER A 511 -32.11 51.25 95.00
N ALA A 512 -32.00 50.10 95.64
CA ALA A 512 -31.38 48.91 95.07
C ALA A 512 -32.23 48.32 93.93
N PHE A 513 -33.56 48.24 94.12
CA PHE A 513 -34.48 47.79 93.06
C PHE A 513 -34.50 48.73 91.85
N ALA A 514 -34.47 50.05 92.08
CA ALA A 514 -34.35 51.04 91.00
C ALA A 514 -33.05 50.85 90.20
N SER A 515 -31.92 50.66 90.88
CA SER A 515 -30.64 50.36 90.24
C SER A 515 -30.69 49.07 89.41
N GLN A 516 -31.34 48.01 89.90
CA GLN A 516 -31.53 46.76 89.16
C GLN A 516 -32.38 46.96 87.89
N SER A 517 -33.46 47.74 87.98
CA SER A 517 -34.29 48.10 86.83
C SER A 517 -33.49 48.84 85.76
N SER A 518 -32.69 49.84 86.14
CA SER A 518 -31.79 50.55 85.22
C SER A 518 -30.74 49.62 84.59
N ARG A 519 -30.19 48.67 85.36
CA ARG A 519 -29.25 47.67 84.83
C ARG A 519 -29.89 46.77 83.78
N ALA A 520 -31.10 46.26 84.03
CA ALA A 520 -31.83 45.42 83.08
C ALA A 520 -32.15 46.17 81.78
N ALA A 521 -32.59 47.43 81.89
CA ALA A 521 -32.80 48.30 80.72
C ALA A 521 -31.50 48.57 79.94
N ALA A 522 -30.36 48.72 80.62
CA ALA A 522 -29.07 48.90 79.97
C ALA A 522 -28.60 47.64 79.22
N GLU A 523 -28.81 46.44 79.77
CA GLU A 523 -28.51 45.19 79.04
C GLU A 523 -29.45 44.99 77.85
N LYS A 524 -30.74 45.32 78.00
CA LYS A 524 -31.69 45.33 76.87
C LYS A 524 -31.19 46.23 75.74
N ALA A 525 -30.74 47.45 76.06
CA ALA A 525 -30.23 48.40 75.07
C ALA A 525 -29.00 47.90 74.31
N LYS A 526 -28.21 46.99 74.89
CA LYS A 526 -27.10 46.32 74.18
C LYS A 526 -27.60 45.22 73.23
N LEU A 527 -28.69 44.54 73.59
CA LEU A 527 -29.26 43.44 72.81
C LEU A 527 -30.10 43.94 71.62
N THR A 528 -30.95 44.94 71.82
CA THR A 528 -31.86 45.50 70.79
C THR A 528 -31.22 45.74 69.40
N PRO A 529 -30.03 46.38 69.27
CA PRO A 529 -29.49 46.74 67.96
C PRO A 529 -28.98 45.54 67.13
N ILE A 530 -28.79 44.36 67.74
CA ILE A 530 -28.28 43.17 67.05
C ILE A 530 -29.37 42.17 66.69
N ILE A 531 -30.64 42.48 66.97
CA ILE A 531 -31.77 41.61 66.62
C ILE A 531 -32.21 41.96 65.21
N GLU A 532 -32.52 40.93 64.42
CA GLU A 532 -33.13 41.13 63.09
C GLU A 532 -34.42 41.96 63.15
#